data_AF-A0A9P6RG08-F1
#
_entry.id   AF-A0A9P6RG08-F1
#
_cell.length_a   1.000
_cell.length_b   1.000
_cell.length_c   1.000
_cell.angle_alpha   90.00
_cell.angle_beta   90.00
_cell.angle_gamma   90.00
#
_symmetry.space_group_name_H-M   'P 1'
#
loop_
_entity.id
_entity.type
_entity.pdbx_description
1 polymer ?
#
loop_
_entity_poly.entity_id
_entity_poly.type
_entity_poly.pdbx_seq_one_letter_code
_entity_poly.pdbx_strand_id
1 'polypeptide(L)'
;MQRRTQKDPIAEYSTRLCEYVNTQPAVALSYARYFGEYPTATKATMTSIDQSGFDIVCHDQGEEHEVRVTFGHSLHAVSQVKHELDTLAKEAQTALRGNDPLSQSQCIMHE
;
A
#
# COMPACT_ATOMS: atom_id res chain seq x y z
N MET A 1 20.61 26.58 11.79
CA MET A 1 19.94 25.31 12.17
C MET A 1 19.80 24.45 10.92
N GLN A 2 20.85 23.73 10.51
CA GLN A 2 20.72 22.75 9.41
C GLN A 2 19.87 21.58 9.93
N ARG A 3 18.57 21.54 9.56
CA ARG A 3 17.80 20.30 9.65
C ARG A 3 18.57 19.31 8.80
N ARG A 4 19.16 18.28 9.42
CA ARG A 4 19.68 17.13 8.70
C ARG A 4 18.48 16.54 7.98
N THR A 5 18.30 16.90 6.71
CA THR A 5 17.43 16.16 5.79
C THR A 5 18.10 14.80 5.67
N GLN A 6 17.78 13.90 6.60
CA GLN A 6 18.11 12.50 6.50
C GLN A 6 17.53 12.08 5.16
N LYS A 7 18.37 11.91 4.14
CA LYS A 7 17.91 11.48 2.83
C LYS A 7 17.26 10.13 3.06
N ASP A 8 15.95 10.05 2.98
CA ASP A 8 15.25 8.79 3.07
C ASP A 8 15.85 7.88 1.98
N PRO A 9 16.51 6.77 2.35
CA PRO A 9 17.22 5.92 1.40
C PRO A 9 16.27 5.29 0.37
N ILE A 10 14.95 5.35 0.63
CA ILE A 10 13.89 4.94 -0.29
C ILE A 10 13.42 6.09 -1.18
N ALA A 11 13.43 7.34 -0.71
CA ALA A 11 12.92 8.47 -1.47
C ALA A 11 13.75 8.74 -2.74
N GLU A 12 15.05 8.43 -2.75
CA GLU A 12 15.88 8.48 -3.96
C GLU A 12 15.43 7.47 -5.04
N TYR A 13 14.75 6.40 -4.64
CA TYR A 13 14.18 5.37 -5.54
C TYR A 13 12.67 5.49 -5.70
N SER A 14 12.05 6.52 -5.13
CA SER A 14 10.60 6.75 -5.16
C SER A 14 10.05 6.74 -6.58
N THR A 15 10.73 7.38 -7.53
CA THR A 15 10.35 7.39 -8.94
C THR A 15 10.28 5.99 -9.53
N ARG A 16 11.31 5.14 -9.31
CA ARG A 16 11.32 3.77 -9.86
C ARG A 16 10.27 2.88 -9.20
N LEU A 17 10.01 3.08 -7.92
CA LEU A 17 8.97 2.36 -7.19
C LEU A 17 7.57 2.78 -7.67
N CYS A 18 7.38 4.08 -7.86
CA CYS A 18 6.19 4.68 -8.46
C CYS A 18 5.91 4.08 -9.84
N GLU A 19 6.89 4.07 -10.74
CA GLU A 19 6.75 3.43 -12.05
C GLU A 19 6.40 1.95 -11.92
N TYR A 20 7.07 1.22 -11.03
CA TYR A 20 6.82 -0.21 -10.82
C TYR A 20 5.39 -0.49 -10.35
N VAL A 21 4.86 0.25 -9.38
CA VAL A 21 3.47 0.10 -8.92
C VAL A 21 2.49 0.55 -9.99
N ASN A 22 2.78 1.63 -10.71
CA ASN A 22 1.93 2.11 -11.81
C ASN A 22 1.88 1.14 -13.00
N THR A 23 2.86 0.23 -13.15
CA THR A 23 2.73 -0.89 -14.10
C THR A 23 1.64 -1.89 -13.70
N GLN A 24 1.23 -1.90 -12.44
CA GLN A 24 0.25 -2.81 -11.86
C GLN A 24 -0.88 -2.04 -11.16
N PRO A 25 -1.80 -1.41 -11.92
CA PRO A 25 -2.88 -0.59 -11.35
C PRO A 25 -3.81 -1.40 -10.42
N ALA A 26 -3.92 -2.71 -10.61
CA ALA A 26 -4.67 -3.60 -9.73
C ALA A 26 -4.10 -3.63 -8.30
N VAL A 27 -2.77 -3.53 -8.17
CA VAL A 27 -2.07 -3.48 -6.87
C VAL A 27 -2.39 -2.17 -6.17
N ALA A 28 -2.22 -1.03 -6.86
CA ALA A 28 -2.59 0.29 -6.34
C ALA A 28 -4.07 0.36 -5.92
N LEU A 29 -4.97 -0.23 -6.72
CA LEU A 29 -6.40 -0.30 -6.41
C LEU A 29 -6.69 -1.09 -5.14
N SER A 30 -5.98 -2.21 -4.95
CA SER A 30 -6.13 -3.02 -3.75
C SER A 30 -5.71 -2.25 -2.50
N TYR A 31 -4.68 -1.41 -2.62
CA TYR A 31 -4.27 -0.50 -1.55
C TYR A 31 -5.33 0.53 -1.21
N ALA A 32 -5.84 1.25 -2.21
CA ALA A 32 -6.89 2.25 -2.01
C ALA A 32 -8.17 1.66 -1.40
N ARG A 33 -8.54 0.44 -1.82
CA ARG A 33 -9.74 -0.24 -1.35
C ARG A 33 -9.62 -0.79 0.07
N TYR A 34 -8.47 -1.40 0.39
CA TYR A 34 -8.26 -2.05 1.69
C TYR A 34 -7.72 -1.08 2.75
N PHE A 35 -6.65 -0.35 2.43
CA PHE A 35 -6.00 0.59 3.36
C PHE A 35 -6.60 1.99 3.32
N GLY A 36 -7.07 2.42 2.15
CA GLY A 36 -7.74 3.71 2.00
C GLY A 36 -9.21 3.69 2.37
N GLU A 37 -9.80 2.52 2.64
CA GLU A 37 -11.24 2.38 2.92
C GLU A 37 -12.15 2.91 1.78
N TYR A 38 -11.64 2.96 0.55
CA TYR A 38 -12.41 3.34 -0.65
C TYR A 38 -12.73 2.10 -1.51
N PRO A 39 -13.67 1.22 -1.12
CA PRO A 39 -13.99 -0.01 -1.86
C PRO A 39 -14.53 0.27 -3.27
N THR A 40 -15.12 1.44 -3.48
CA THR A 40 -15.70 1.91 -4.74
C THR A 40 -14.67 2.56 -5.68
N ALA A 41 -13.41 2.73 -5.24
CA ALA A 41 -12.34 3.27 -6.08
C ALA A 41 -12.21 2.47 -7.37
N THR A 42 -12.21 3.16 -8.51
CA THR A 42 -12.12 2.55 -9.86
C THR A 42 -10.72 2.66 -10.45
N LYS A 43 -9.92 3.61 -9.96
CA LYS A 43 -8.51 3.79 -10.31
C LYS A 43 -7.73 4.15 -9.06
N ALA A 44 -6.46 3.78 -9.04
CA ALA A 44 -5.51 4.24 -8.05
C ALA A 44 -4.11 4.34 -8.69
N THR A 45 -3.39 5.37 -8.31
CA THR A 45 -2.09 5.74 -8.85
C THR A 45 -1.19 6.08 -7.68
N MET A 46 0.00 5.48 -7.61
CA MET A 46 0.95 5.86 -6.57
C MET A 46 1.66 7.15 -6.98
N THR A 47 1.77 8.11 -6.07
CA THR A 47 2.39 9.43 -6.33
C THR A 47 3.72 9.59 -5.61
N SER A 48 3.85 9.09 -4.39
CA SER A 48 5.09 9.17 -3.60
C SER A 48 5.26 7.96 -2.69
N ILE A 49 6.51 7.67 -2.32
CA ILE A 49 6.86 6.57 -1.42
C ILE A 49 8.12 6.91 -0.64
N ASP A 50 8.07 6.64 0.66
CA ASP A 50 9.10 6.87 1.66
C ASP A 50 9.31 5.62 2.53
N GLN A 51 10.33 5.63 3.38
CA GLN A 51 10.63 4.53 4.31
C GLN A 51 9.51 4.26 5.33
N SER A 52 8.66 5.27 5.58
CA SER A 52 7.57 5.23 6.55
C SER A 52 6.21 4.92 5.92
N GLY A 53 6.08 5.03 4.60
CA GLY A 53 4.79 4.89 3.93
C GLY A 53 4.83 5.28 2.46
N PHE A 54 3.65 5.42 1.87
CA PHE A 54 3.46 5.84 0.49
C PHE A 54 2.13 6.56 0.33
N ASP A 55 2.07 7.45 -0.65
CA ASP A 55 0.90 8.24 -1.00
C ASP A 55 0.33 7.69 -2.31
N ILE A 56 -0.97 7.40 -2.29
CA ILE A 56 -1.75 6.96 -3.44
C ILE A 56 -2.88 7.95 -3.69
N VAL A 57 -3.14 8.22 -4.95
CA VAL A 57 -4.32 8.96 -5.40
C VAL A 57 -5.28 7.98 -6.02
N CYS A 58 -6.47 7.83 -5.44
CA CYS A 58 -7.54 7.02 -5.98
C CYS A 58 -8.68 7.86 -6.52
N HIS A 59 -9.33 7.36 -7.58
CA HIS A 59 -10.54 7.99 -8.12
C HIS A 59 -11.77 7.21 -7.64
N ASP A 60 -12.59 7.85 -6.83
CA ASP A 60 -13.88 7.36 -6.38
C ASP A 60 -15.00 8.22 -6.97
N GLN A 61 -15.96 7.61 -7.64
CA GLN A 61 -17.12 8.31 -8.27
C GLN A 61 -16.78 9.54 -9.15
N GLY A 62 -15.54 9.68 -9.61
CA GLY A 62 -15.07 10.83 -10.39
C GLY A 62 -14.33 11.90 -9.57
N GLU A 63 -14.21 11.73 -8.26
CA GLU A 63 -13.41 12.55 -7.35
C GLU A 63 -12.06 11.89 -7.05
N GLU A 64 -11.02 12.70 -6.94
CA GLU A 64 -9.66 12.27 -6.60
C GLU A 64 -9.45 12.37 -5.09
N HIS A 65 -9.12 11.25 -4.46
CA HIS A 65 -8.79 11.17 -3.04
C HIS A 65 -7.33 10.79 -2.87
N GLU A 66 -6.59 11.62 -2.16
CA GLU A 66 -5.22 11.30 -1.73
C GLU A 66 -5.27 10.53 -0.42
N VAL A 67 -4.66 9.35 -0.41
CA VAL A 67 -4.57 8.46 0.74
C VAL A 67 -3.11 8.20 1.04
N ARG A 68 -2.71 8.47 2.27
CA ARG A 68 -1.38 8.12 2.77
C ARG A 68 -1.43 6.83 3.57
N VAL A 69 -0.74 5.81 3.09
CA VAL A 69 -0.63 4.51 3.75
C VAL A 69 0.75 4.41 4.39
N THR A 70 0.80 4.29 5.71
CA THR A 70 2.08 4.08 6.43
C THR A 70 2.43 2.61 6.53
N PHE A 71 3.70 2.29 6.33
CA PHE A 71 4.22 0.96 6.64
C PHE A 71 4.31 0.78 8.16
N GLY A 72 3.89 -0.38 8.67
CA GLY A 72 4.04 -0.72 10.09
C GLY A 72 5.50 -0.99 10.50
N HIS A 73 6.42 -1.01 9.54
CA HIS A 73 7.86 -1.21 9.74
C HIS A 73 8.66 -0.30 8.81
N SER A 74 9.89 0.04 9.20
CA SER A 74 10.80 0.85 8.38
C SER A 74 11.45 0.01 7.28
N LEU A 75 11.30 0.42 6.03
CA LEU A 75 11.93 -0.24 4.89
C LEU A 75 13.22 0.46 4.51
N HIS A 76 14.31 -0.31 4.46
CA HIS A 76 15.66 0.23 4.19
C HIS A 76 16.18 -0.10 2.78
N ALA A 77 15.52 -0.99 2.05
CA ALA A 77 15.94 -1.43 0.72
C ALA A 77 14.77 -1.51 -0.28
N VAL A 78 14.98 -1.00 -1.49
CA VAL A 78 14.00 -1.00 -2.59
C VAL A 78 13.46 -2.39 -2.92
N SER A 79 14.33 -3.41 -2.89
CA SER A 79 13.93 -4.79 -3.15
C SER A 79 12.97 -5.32 -2.09
N GLN A 80 13.15 -4.91 -0.83
CA GLN A 80 12.20 -5.23 0.24
C GLN A 80 10.90 -4.48 0.05
N VAL A 81 10.95 -3.19 -0.27
CA VAL A 81 9.74 -2.40 -0.57
C VAL A 81 8.91 -3.06 -1.66
N LYS A 82 9.52 -3.49 -2.76
CA LYS A 82 8.80 -4.19 -3.84
C LYS A 82 8.18 -5.50 -3.38
N HIS A 83 8.89 -6.27 -2.56
CA HIS A 83 8.39 -7.52 -2.04
C HIS A 83 7.22 -7.30 -1.09
N GLU A 84 7.36 -6.38 -0.13
CA GLU A 84 6.27 -5.99 0.77
C GLU A 84 5.07 -5.43 0.01
N LEU A 85 5.30 -4.61 -1.02
CA LEU A 85 4.23 -4.09 -1.87
C LEU A 85 3.54 -5.17 -2.72
N ASP A 86 4.16 -6.31 -3.00
CA ASP A 86 3.47 -7.43 -3.65
C ASP A 86 2.71 -8.27 -2.61
N THR A 87 3.35 -8.53 -1.47
CA THR A 87 2.76 -9.27 -0.35
C THR A 87 1.50 -8.58 0.18
N LEU A 88 1.59 -7.31 0.58
CA LEU A 88 0.46 -6.55 1.11
C LEU A 88 -0.66 -6.38 0.06
N ALA A 89 -0.32 -6.28 -1.22
CA ALA A 89 -1.32 -6.23 -2.29
C ALA A 89 -2.03 -7.56 -2.48
N LYS A 90 -1.32 -8.68 -2.38
CA LYS A 90 -1.92 -10.03 -2.40
C LYS A 90 -2.79 -10.25 -1.17
N GLU A 91 -2.35 -9.81 0.00
CA GLU A 91 -3.15 -9.87 1.23
C GLU A 91 -4.41 -9.01 1.09
N ALA A 92 -4.30 -7.76 0.65
CA ALA A 92 -5.45 -6.89 0.39
C ALA A 92 -6.42 -7.51 -0.63
N GLN A 93 -5.92 -8.05 -1.75
CA GLN A 93 -6.76 -8.74 -2.72
C GLN A 93 -7.42 -9.99 -2.14
N THR A 94 -6.70 -10.75 -1.31
CA THR A 94 -7.22 -11.95 -0.66
C THR A 94 -8.27 -11.58 0.39
N ALA A 95 -8.07 -10.51 1.16
CA ALA A 95 -9.03 -9.99 2.12
C ALA A 95 -10.28 -9.43 1.42
N LEU A 96 -10.11 -8.69 0.32
CA LEU A 96 -11.22 -8.15 -0.48
C LEU A 96 -12.02 -9.26 -1.19
N ARG A 97 -11.36 -10.32 -1.68
CA ARG A 97 -12.03 -11.50 -2.25
C ARG A 97 -12.61 -12.43 -1.18
N GLY A 98 -11.93 -12.50 -0.04
CA GLY A 98 -12.16 -13.40 1.07
C GLY A 98 -12.85 -12.73 2.26
N ASN A 99 -13.62 -11.66 2.04
CA ASN A 99 -14.60 -11.16 3.01
C ASN A 99 -15.79 -12.13 3.15
N ASP A 100 -15.48 -13.43 3.19
CA ASP A 100 -16.28 -14.50 3.75
C ASP A 100 -15.78 -14.68 5.19
N PRO A 101 -16.64 -14.57 6.22
CA PRO A 101 -16.26 -14.52 7.64
C PRO A 101 -15.64 -15.81 8.22
N LEU A 102 -15.08 -16.72 7.41
CA LEU A 102 -14.71 -18.08 7.82
C LEU A 102 -13.24 -18.27 8.22
N SER A 103 -12.43 -17.21 8.29
CA SER A 103 -11.07 -17.30 8.89
C SER A 103 -11.00 -16.70 10.31
N GLN A 104 -12.13 -16.57 11.00
CA GLN A 104 -12.16 -16.64 12.47
C GLN A 104 -12.47 -18.08 12.89
N SER A 105 -11.52 -18.99 12.69
CA SER A 105 -11.62 -20.35 13.26
C SER A 105 -10.28 -20.89 13.75
N GLN A 106 -9.33 -20.01 14.07
CA GLN A 106 -8.12 -20.40 14.79
C GLN A 106 -8.00 -19.73 16.16
N CYS A 107 -9.10 -19.71 16.92
CA CYS A 107 -9.10 -19.38 18.34
C CYS A 107 -10.22 -20.15 19.07
N ILE A 108 -10.21 -21.48 19.07
CA ILE A 108 -10.77 -22.31 20.16
C ILE A 108 -10.44 -23.79 19.88
N MET A 109 -9.36 -24.29 20.47
CA MET A 109 -9.45 -25.58 21.13
C MET A 109 -9.01 -25.38 22.57
N HIS A 110 -10.05 -25.29 23.39
CA HIS A 110 -10.09 -25.55 24.81
C HIS A 110 -9.88 -27.06 25.01
N GLU A 111 -8.91 -27.44 25.86
CA GLU A 111 -8.93 -28.51 26.89
C GLU A 111 -7.51 -28.96 27.27
#